data_AF-A0A523IH01-F1
#
_entry.id   AF-A0A523IH01-F1
#
_cell.length_a   1.000
_cell.length_b   1.000
_cell.length_c   1.000
_cell.angle_alpha   90.00
_cell.angle_beta   90.00
_cell.angle_gamma   90.00
#
_symmetry.space_group_name_H-M   'P 1'
#
loop_
_entity.id
_entity.type
_entity.pdbx_description
1 polymer ?
#
loop_
_entity_poly.entity_id
_entity_poly.type
_entity_poly.pdbx_seq_one_letter_code
_entity_poly.pdbx_strand_id
1 'polypeptide(L)'
;MKSSIRIRLTLAEGHWTLGEHDQAIDSLRRAFEAEPDEAAVGALVDRFLEEAQESLALPALRAALEAMKKRREPEPVSVVDPGPALATSTMAELLEQQGHTRKALEVAERALARNPGEARALAVRNRLRPTLAPDERRIQVLKGWLDYFRRRTREGAQV
;
A
#
# COMPACT_ATOMS: atom_id res chain seq x y z
N MET A 1 24.45 10.09 16.16
CA MET A 1 23.68 8.89 16.53
C MET A 1 23.42 7.91 15.37
N LYS A 2 23.49 8.33 14.09
CA LYS A 2 23.34 7.47 12.89
C LYS A 2 24.26 6.24 12.81
N SER A 3 25.47 6.32 13.36
CA SER A 3 26.43 5.20 13.35
C SER A 3 25.93 3.98 14.12
N SER A 4 25.10 4.15 15.15
CA SER A 4 24.59 3.01 15.94
C SER A 4 23.49 2.23 15.20
N ILE A 5 22.68 2.90 14.39
CA ILE A 5 21.58 2.26 13.65
C ILE A 5 22.14 1.44 12.50
N ARG A 6 23.08 2.01 11.73
CA ARG A 6 23.71 1.29 10.61
C ARG A 6 24.37 -0.03 11.08
N ILE A 7 25.04 -0.02 12.23
CA ILE A 7 25.62 -1.24 12.82
C ILE A 7 24.52 -2.27 13.15
N ARG A 8 23.39 -1.85 13.72
CA ARG A 8 22.27 -2.74 14.03
C ARG A 8 21.62 -3.33 12.78
N LEU A 9 21.50 -2.55 11.71
CA LEU A 9 20.98 -3.04 10.43
C LEU A 9 21.91 -4.09 9.83
N THR A 10 23.23 -3.84 9.83
CA THR A 10 24.21 -4.83 9.36
C THR A 10 24.20 -6.10 10.21
N LEU A 11 24.03 -5.99 11.53
CA LEU A 11 23.87 -7.16 12.41
C LEU A 11 22.57 -7.92 12.11
N ALA A 12 21.47 -7.22 11.89
CA ALA A 12 20.20 -7.84 11.53
C ALA A 12 20.32 -8.66 10.24
N GLU A 13 20.98 -8.11 9.22
CA GLU A 13 21.27 -8.81 7.97
C GLU A 13 22.17 -10.03 8.18
N GLY A 14 23.25 -9.89 8.96
CA GLY A 14 24.17 -10.99 9.23
C GLY A 14 23.50 -12.15 9.95
N HIS A 15 22.71 -11.87 10.99
CA HIS A 15 21.96 -12.90 11.70
C HIS A 15 20.90 -13.56 10.79
N TRP A 16 20.27 -12.77 9.90
CA TRP A 16 19.26 -13.30 8.98
C TRP A 16 19.85 -14.30 7.98
N THR A 17 21.01 -13.98 7.39
CA THR A 17 21.69 -14.88 6.44
C THR A 17 22.24 -16.14 7.12
N LEU A 18 22.55 -16.07 8.41
CA LEU A 18 22.95 -17.22 9.23
C LEU A 18 21.75 -18.09 9.69
N GLY A 19 20.51 -17.67 9.43
CA GLY A 19 19.30 -18.34 9.90
C GLY A 19 18.96 -18.07 11.37
N GLU A 20 19.67 -17.16 12.02
CA GLU A 20 19.46 -16.73 13.41
C GLU A 20 18.33 -15.69 13.47
N HIS A 21 17.15 -16.08 13.01
CA HIS A 21 16.02 -15.16 12.77
C HIS A 21 15.60 -14.38 14.02
N ASP A 22 15.68 -14.96 15.22
CA ASP A 22 15.34 -14.26 16.46
C ASP A 22 16.30 -13.07 16.75
N GLN A 23 17.59 -13.25 16.52
CA GLN A 23 18.61 -12.22 16.71
C GLN A 23 18.54 -11.16 15.61
N ALA A 24 18.20 -11.58 14.39
CA ALA A 24 17.94 -10.67 13.28
C ALA A 24 16.77 -9.73 13.60
N ILE A 25 15.66 -10.28 14.11
CA ILE A 25 14.48 -9.50 14.50
C ILE A 25 14.77 -8.59 15.69
N ASP A 26 15.50 -9.04 16.72
CA ASP A 26 15.84 -8.16 17.84
C ASP A 26 16.71 -6.97 17.39
N SER A 27 17.67 -7.22 16.51
CA SER A 27 18.55 -6.17 15.96
C SER A 27 17.75 -5.18 15.10
N LEU A 28 16.87 -5.68 14.24
CA LEU A 28 15.99 -4.87 13.40
C LEU A 28 14.97 -4.09 14.23
N ARG A 29 14.39 -4.69 15.28
CA ARG A 29 13.47 -4.03 16.20
C ARG A 29 14.13 -2.84 16.88
N ARG A 30 15.33 -3.01 17.42
CA ARG A 30 16.06 -1.91 18.08
C ARG A 30 16.43 -0.79 17.11
N ALA A 31 16.68 -1.11 15.84
CA ALA A 31 16.88 -0.10 14.81
C ALA A 31 15.57 0.64 14.50
N PHE A 32 14.46 -0.10 14.37
CA PHE A 32 13.12 0.43 14.15
C PHE A 32 12.64 1.33 15.29
N GLU A 33 12.89 0.97 16.54
CA GLU A 33 12.54 1.77 17.72
C GLU A 33 13.33 3.08 17.80
N ALA A 34 14.56 3.10 17.26
CA ALA A 34 15.40 4.29 17.26
C ALA A 34 15.00 5.28 16.16
N GLU A 35 14.87 4.81 14.91
CA GLU A 35 14.49 5.63 13.76
C GLU A 35 13.55 4.81 12.84
N PRO A 36 12.22 4.82 13.08
CA PRO A 36 11.26 4.02 12.31
C PRO A 36 11.11 4.49 10.85
N ASP A 37 11.40 5.76 10.59
CA ASP A 37 11.30 6.41 9.27
C ASP A 37 12.59 6.30 8.45
N GLU A 38 13.65 5.68 8.99
CA GLU A 38 14.90 5.48 8.25
C GLU A 38 14.64 4.50 7.09
N ALA A 39 14.90 4.95 5.86
CA ALA A 39 14.58 4.19 4.65
C ALA A 39 15.19 2.78 4.64
N ALA A 40 16.39 2.62 5.19
CA ALA A 40 17.08 1.34 5.29
C ALA A 40 16.38 0.35 6.23
N VAL A 41 15.73 0.83 7.30
CA VAL A 41 14.92 -0.01 8.20
C VAL A 41 13.70 -0.54 7.44
N GLY A 42 13.00 0.33 6.71
CA GLY A 42 11.83 -0.06 5.92
C GLY A 42 12.14 -1.11 4.86
N ALA A 43 13.22 -0.89 4.09
CA ALA A 43 13.69 -1.82 3.07
C ALA A 43 14.03 -3.21 3.65
N LEU A 44 14.62 -3.25 4.84
CA LEU A 44 14.95 -4.51 5.52
C LEU A 44 13.72 -5.26 6.01
N VAL A 45 12.75 -4.56 6.60
CA VAL A 45 11.47 -5.15 7.02
C VAL A 45 10.75 -5.77 5.83
N ASP A 46 10.67 -5.04 4.72
CA ASP A 46 9.95 -5.49 3.52
C ASP A 46 10.62 -6.73 2.90
N ARG A 47 11.96 -6.73 2.78
CA ARG A 47 12.71 -7.89 2.27
C ARG A 47 12.58 -9.13 3.18
N PHE A 48 12.80 -8.98 4.49
CA PHE A 48 12.67 -10.11 5.42
C PHE A 48 11.26 -10.70 5.42
N LEU A 49 10.25 -9.85 5.20
CA LEU A 49 8.87 -10.28 5.11
C LEU A 49 8.62 -11.09 3.83
N GLU A 50 9.15 -10.69 2.68
CA GLU A 50 9.08 -11.44 1.42
C GLU A 50 9.75 -12.82 1.56
N GLU A 51 10.98 -12.86 2.08
CA GLU A 51 11.71 -14.11 2.29
C GLU A 51 11.00 -15.05 3.29
N ALA A 52 10.39 -14.48 4.34
CA ALA A 52 9.59 -15.25 5.29
C ALA A 52 8.25 -15.74 4.70
N GLN A 53 7.76 -15.16 3.60
CA GLN A 53 6.57 -15.65 2.89
C GLN A 53 6.89 -16.81 1.95
N GLU A 54 8.09 -16.80 1.37
CA GLU A 54 8.56 -17.85 0.46
C GLU A 54 9.12 -19.07 1.22
N SER A 55 9.65 -18.85 2.41
CA SER A 55 10.13 -19.90 3.31
C SER A 55 9.02 -20.45 4.21
N LEU A 56 9.24 -21.65 4.78
CA LEU A 56 8.41 -22.20 5.86
C LEU A 56 8.69 -21.49 7.20
N ALA A 57 8.82 -20.16 7.15
CA ALA A 57 9.20 -19.34 8.27
C ALA A 57 8.17 -19.45 9.41
N LEU A 58 8.67 -19.40 10.64
CA LEU A 58 7.82 -19.50 11.83
C LEU A 58 6.75 -18.39 11.80
N PRO A 59 5.46 -18.69 12.07
CA PRO A 59 4.38 -17.70 12.09
C PRO A 59 4.67 -16.48 12.98
N ALA A 60 5.42 -16.67 14.07
CA ALA A 60 5.85 -15.61 14.97
C ALA A 60 6.78 -14.59 14.29
N LEU A 61 7.69 -15.06 13.43
CA LEU A 61 8.64 -14.23 12.68
C LEU A 61 7.88 -13.28 11.74
N ARG A 62 6.94 -13.84 11.00
CA ARG A 62 6.08 -13.08 10.08
C ARG A 62 5.24 -12.05 10.82
N ALA A 63 4.63 -12.42 11.94
CA ALA A 63 3.82 -11.52 12.75
C ALA A 63 4.63 -10.31 13.27
N ALA A 64 5.89 -10.53 13.66
CA ALA A 64 6.77 -9.45 14.12
C ALA A 64 7.08 -8.44 12.99
N LEU A 65 7.40 -8.93 11.79
CA LEU A 65 7.71 -8.08 10.63
C LEU A 65 6.49 -7.29 10.14
N GLU A 66 5.32 -7.93 10.08
CA GLU A 66 4.06 -7.26 9.73
C GLU A 66 3.67 -6.17 10.75
N ALA A 67 3.91 -6.42 12.04
CA ALA A 67 3.64 -5.41 13.07
C ALA A 67 4.53 -4.17 12.89
N MET A 68 5.82 -4.36 12.56
CA MET A 68 6.72 -3.24 12.26
C MET A 68 6.29 -2.47 11.01
N LYS A 69 5.94 -3.19 9.94
CA LYS A 69 5.44 -2.59 8.70
C LYS A 69 4.19 -1.75 8.95
N LYS A 70 3.20 -2.29 9.67
CA LYS A 70 1.98 -1.58 10.03
C LYS A 70 2.23 -0.35 10.89
N ARG A 71 3.22 -0.38 11.78
CA ARG A 71 3.59 0.76 12.63
C ARG A 71 4.28 1.89 11.84
N ARG A 72 4.94 1.55 10.74
CA ARG A 72 5.58 2.48 9.79
C ARG A 72 4.56 3.09 8.85
N GLU A 73 3.53 2.32 8.47
CA GLU A 73 2.42 2.87 7.70
C GLU A 73 1.81 4.03 8.50
N PRO A 74 1.69 5.23 7.92
CA PRO A 74 0.99 6.30 8.60
C PRO A 74 -0.41 5.78 8.94
N GLU A 75 -0.82 5.97 10.21
CA GLU A 75 -2.22 5.81 10.60
C GLU A 75 -3.06 6.42 9.48
N PRO A 76 -4.06 5.70 8.93
CA PRO A 76 -4.90 6.27 7.89
C PRO A 76 -5.46 7.54 8.49
N VAL A 77 -4.93 8.69 8.05
CA VAL A 77 -5.46 9.99 8.44
C VAL A 77 -6.93 9.85 8.13
N SER A 78 -7.76 9.95 9.16
CA SER A 78 -9.20 10.01 8.98
C SER A 78 -9.43 11.27 8.16
N VAL A 79 -9.38 11.10 6.84
CA VAL A 79 -9.72 12.13 5.88
C VAL A 79 -11.19 12.32 6.14
N VAL A 80 -11.51 13.36 6.91
CA VAL A 80 -12.84 13.95 6.97
C VAL A 80 -13.31 13.97 5.52
N ASP A 81 -14.30 13.15 5.17
CA ASP A 81 -14.90 13.19 3.85
C ASP A 81 -15.25 14.66 3.64
N PRO A 82 -14.57 15.37 2.71
CA PRO A 82 -14.87 16.76 2.52
C PRO A 82 -16.26 16.76 1.92
N GLY A 83 -17.25 17.00 2.80
CA GLY A 83 -18.64 17.11 2.43
C GLY A 83 -18.74 18.03 1.23
N PRO A 84 -19.74 17.85 0.36
CA PRO A 84 -19.71 18.30 -1.03
C PRO A 84 -19.13 19.70 -1.20
N ALA A 85 -19.48 20.67 -0.36
CA ALA A 85 -18.95 22.04 -0.33
C ALA A 85 -17.41 22.19 -0.41
N LEU A 86 -16.62 21.27 0.16
CA LEU A 86 -15.16 21.39 0.29
C LEU A 86 -14.36 20.64 -0.78
N ALA A 87 -15.03 19.98 -1.74
CA ALA A 87 -14.36 19.33 -2.88
C ALA A 87 -13.83 20.39 -3.86
N THR A 88 -12.58 20.81 -3.67
CA THR A 88 -11.86 21.79 -4.50
C THR A 88 -10.69 21.13 -5.23
N SER A 89 -10.23 21.75 -6.32
CA SER A 89 -9.03 21.27 -7.03
C SER A 89 -7.77 21.24 -6.16
N THR A 90 -7.60 22.22 -5.27
CA THR A 90 -6.48 22.27 -4.31
C THR A 90 -6.50 21.08 -3.36
N MET A 91 -7.67 20.64 -2.92
CA MET A 91 -7.80 19.45 -2.08
C MET A 91 -7.41 18.17 -2.85
N ALA A 92 -7.81 18.07 -4.12
CA ALA A 92 -7.43 16.94 -4.96
C ALA A 92 -5.90 16.84 -5.15
N GLU A 93 -5.22 17.97 -5.36
CA GLU A 93 -3.75 18.03 -5.46
C GLU A 93 -3.06 17.65 -4.14
N LEU A 94 -3.57 18.12 -2.99
CA LEU A 94 -3.01 17.77 -1.68
C LEU A 94 -3.14 16.27 -1.40
N LEU A 95 -4.30 15.69 -1.69
CA LEU A 95 -4.53 14.24 -1.53
C LEU A 95 -3.63 13.43 -2.46
N GLU A 96 -3.37 13.91 -3.67
CA GLU A 96 -2.42 13.29 -4.59
C GLU A 96 -0.99 13.33 -4.02
N GLN A 97 -0.53 14.49 -3.54
CA GLN A 97 0.79 14.64 -2.92
C GLN A 97 0.99 13.76 -1.68
N GLN A 98 -0.10 13.47 -0.96
CA GLN A 98 -0.12 12.56 0.20
C GLN A 98 -0.22 11.08 -0.19
N GLY A 99 -0.25 10.75 -1.50
CA GLY A 99 -0.34 9.37 -1.98
C GLY A 99 -1.76 8.77 -1.94
N HIS A 100 -2.79 9.56 -1.63
CA HIS A 100 -4.18 9.13 -1.60
C HIS A 100 -4.83 9.18 -2.98
N THR A 101 -4.22 8.51 -3.95
CA THR A 101 -4.54 8.55 -5.39
C THR A 101 -6.04 8.37 -5.68
N ARG A 102 -6.70 7.41 -5.02
CA ARG A 102 -8.12 7.11 -5.24
C ARG A 102 -9.05 8.23 -4.77
N LYS A 103 -8.76 8.82 -3.60
CA LYS A 103 -9.54 9.94 -3.05
C LYS A 103 -9.28 11.23 -3.80
N ALA A 104 -8.04 11.47 -4.22
CA ALA A 104 -7.66 12.59 -5.06
C ALA A 104 -8.47 12.62 -6.37
N LEU A 105 -8.62 11.45 -7.01
CA LEU A 105 -9.46 11.31 -8.21
C LEU A 105 -10.94 11.62 -7.93
N GLU A 106 -11.50 11.08 -6.85
CA GLU A 106 -12.89 11.33 -6.47
C GLU A 106 -13.18 12.81 -6.18
N VAL A 107 -12.29 13.49 -5.47
CA VAL A 107 -12.40 14.93 -5.18
C VAL A 107 -12.26 15.76 -6.45
N ALA A 108 -11.35 15.39 -7.36
CA ALA A 108 -11.20 16.04 -8.66
C ALA A 108 -12.47 15.89 -9.52
N GLU A 109 -13.10 14.71 -9.54
CA GLU A 109 -14.35 14.47 -10.26
C GLU A 109 -15.52 15.28 -9.69
N ARG A 110 -15.62 15.37 -8.35
CA ARG A 110 -16.63 16.21 -7.68
C ARG A 110 -16.42 17.70 -7.96
N ALA A 111 -15.18 18.18 -8.02
CA ALA A 111 -14.85 19.56 -8.40
C ALA A 111 -15.25 19.83 -9.86
N LEU A 112 -14.93 18.90 -10.78
CA LEU A 112 -15.32 19.00 -12.19
C LEU A 112 -16.82 18.91 -12.43
N ALA A 113 -17.56 18.17 -11.61
CA ALA A 113 -19.02 18.14 -11.68
C ALA A 113 -19.64 19.52 -11.41
N ARG A 114 -18.95 20.39 -10.66
CA ARG A 114 -19.37 21.77 -10.39
C ARG A 114 -18.81 22.77 -11.40
N ASN A 115 -17.55 22.59 -11.77
CA ASN A 115 -16.89 23.41 -12.77
C ASN A 115 -16.13 22.54 -13.79
N PRO A 116 -16.79 22.14 -14.89
CA PRO A 116 -16.20 21.25 -15.89
C PRO A 116 -14.92 21.78 -16.56
N GLY A 117 -14.72 23.10 -16.55
CA GLY A 117 -13.57 23.78 -17.15
C GLY A 117 -12.40 24.01 -16.20
N GLU A 118 -12.46 23.51 -14.96
CA GLU A 118 -11.41 23.76 -13.98
C GLU A 118 -10.11 23.02 -14.34
N ALA A 119 -9.13 23.77 -14.85
CA ALA A 119 -7.88 23.23 -15.38
C ALA A 119 -7.10 22.36 -14.38
N ARG A 120 -7.08 22.75 -13.09
CA ARG A 120 -6.39 21.99 -12.03
C ARG A 120 -7.05 20.64 -11.78
N ALA A 121 -8.38 20.60 -11.63
CA ALA A 121 -9.10 19.36 -11.41
C ALA A 121 -9.01 18.42 -12.64
N LEU A 122 -9.01 18.99 -13.86
CA LEU A 122 -8.73 18.23 -15.08
C LEU A 122 -7.32 17.63 -15.08
N ALA A 123 -6.31 18.39 -14.65
CA ALA A 123 -4.93 17.93 -14.59
C ALA A 123 -4.76 16.76 -13.62
N VAL A 124 -5.31 16.87 -12.41
CA VAL A 124 -5.29 15.78 -11.41
C VAL A 124 -6.02 14.55 -11.95
N ARG A 125 -7.25 14.70 -12.48
CA ARG A 125 -8.00 13.58 -13.05
C ARG A 125 -7.23 12.88 -14.17
N ASN A 126 -6.66 13.63 -15.11
CA ASN A 126 -5.96 13.05 -16.25
C ASN A 126 -4.66 12.34 -15.85
N ARG A 127 -3.98 12.81 -14.78
CA ARG A 127 -2.79 12.16 -14.24
C ARG A 127 -3.13 10.85 -13.51
N LEU A 128 -4.22 10.85 -12.74
CA LEU A 128 -4.57 9.74 -11.85
C LEU A 128 -5.43 8.66 -12.51
N ARG A 129 -6.29 9.02 -13.46
CA ARG A 129 -7.20 8.07 -14.12
C ARG A 129 -6.48 6.88 -14.77
N PRO A 130 -5.34 7.04 -15.46
CA PRO A 130 -4.58 5.90 -16.00
C PRO A 130 -4.01 4.99 -14.91
N THR A 131 -3.57 5.54 -13.77
CA THR A 131 -2.98 4.77 -12.65
C THR A 131 -4.00 3.94 -11.88
N LEU A 132 -5.26 4.35 -11.92
CA LEU A 132 -6.38 3.69 -11.23
C LEU A 132 -7.34 2.98 -12.19
N ALA A 133 -7.07 3.03 -13.50
CA ALA A 133 -7.76 2.21 -14.46
C ALA A 133 -7.52 0.75 -14.06
N PRO A 134 -8.58 -0.04 -13.80
CA PRO A 134 -8.39 -1.45 -13.55
C PRO A 134 -7.74 -2.02 -14.80
N ASP A 135 -6.58 -2.67 -14.63
CA ASP A 135 -5.84 -3.30 -15.74
C ASP A 135 -6.86 -4.03 -16.62
N GLU A 136 -6.96 -3.62 -17.88
CA GLU A 136 -7.94 -4.11 -18.84
C GLU A 136 -7.88 -5.64 -18.93
N ARG A 137 -6.68 -6.21 -18.68
CA ARG A 137 -6.45 -7.64 -18.54
C ARG A 137 -7.16 -8.25 -17.32
N ARG A 138 -7.11 -7.63 -16.13
CA ARG A 138 -7.84 -8.09 -14.93
C ARG A 138 -9.35 -7.99 -15.12
N ILE A 139 -9.85 -6.93 -15.77
CA ILE A 139 -11.28 -6.81 -16.10
C ILE A 139 -11.70 -7.95 -17.04
N GLN A 140 -10.88 -8.27 -18.05
CA GLN A 140 -11.15 -9.33 -19.02
C GLN A 140 -11.21 -10.71 -18.34
N VAL A 141 -10.28 -10.99 -17.44
CA VAL A 141 -10.25 -12.25 -16.66
C VAL A 141 -11.48 -12.38 -15.77
N LEU A 142 -11.86 -11.32 -15.05
CA LEU A 142 -13.04 -11.33 -14.18
C LEU A 142 -14.35 -11.47 -14.97
N LYS A 143 -14.45 -10.83 -16.15
CA LYS A 143 -15.59 -11.02 -17.06
C LYS A 143 -15.69 -12.46 -17.53
N GLY A 144 -14.57 -13.08 -17.91
CA GLY A 144 -14.54 -14.49 -18.31
C GLY A 144 -14.99 -15.43 -17.19
N TRP A 145 -14.57 -15.18 -15.94
CA TRP A 145 -15.02 -15.94 -14.77
C TRP A 145 -16.53 -15.77 -14.51
N LEU A 146 -17.03 -14.54 -14.55
CA LEU A 146 -18.46 -14.25 -14.38
C LEU A 146 -19.32 -14.95 -15.44
N ASP A 147 -18.88 -14.96 -16.69
CA ASP A 147 -19.62 -15.63 -17.77
C ASP A 147 -19.57 -17.17 -17.64
N TYR A 148 -18.44 -17.73 -17.19
CA TYR A 148 -18.34 -19.15 -16.85
C TYR A 148 -19.33 -19.54 -15.76
N PHE A 149 -19.39 -18.79 -14.65
CA PHE A 149 -20.32 -19.07 -13.56
C PHE A 149 -21.78 -18.93 -13.99
N ARG A 150 -22.13 -17.89 -14.78
CA ARG A 150 -23.49 -17.72 -15.32
C ARG A 150 -23.95 -18.89 -16.17
N ARG A 151 -23.08 -19.44 -17.02
CA ARG A 151 -23.39 -20.62 -17.86
C ARG A 151 -23.62 -21.85 -16.98
N ARG A 152 -22.72 -22.11 -16.02
CA ARG A 152 -22.83 -23.24 -15.10
C ARG A 152 -24.08 -23.20 -14.22
N THR A 153 -24.48 -22.01 -13.75
CA THR A 153 -25.74 -21.85 -12.98
C THR A 153 -27.00 -22.03 -13.83
N ARG A 154 -26.94 -21.78 -15.14
CA ARG A 154 -28.06 -22.04 -16.07
C ARG A 154 -28.16 -23.52 -16.44
N GLU A 155 -27.02 -24.19 -16.61
CA GLU A 155 -26.94 -25.62 -16.93
C GLU A 155 -27.26 -26.51 -15.72
N GLY A 156 -26.94 -26.07 -14.51
CA GLY A 156 -27.30 -26.77 -13.27
C GLY A 156 -28.76 -26.60 -12.81
N ALA A 157 -29.55 -25.76 -13.48
CA ALA A 157 -30.97 -25.52 -13.16
C ALA A 157 -31.96 -26.29 -14.05
N GLN A 158 -31.47 -27.22 -14.90
CA GLN A 158 -32.29 -28.08 -15.78
C GLN A 158 -32.27 -29.58 -15.39
N VAL A 159 -31.94 -29.92 -14.15
CA VAL A 159 -32.03 -31.30 -13.63
C VAL A 159 -33.06 -31.38 -12.52
#